data_AF-A0A653DK60-F1
#
_entry.id   AF-A0A653DK60-F1
#
_cell.length_a   1.000
_cell.length_b   1.000
_cell.length_c   1.000
_cell.angle_alpha   90.00
_cell.angle_beta   90.00
_cell.angle_gamma   90.00
#
_symmetry.space_group_name_H-M   'P 1'
#
loop_
_entity.id
_entity.type
_entity.pdbx_description
1 polymer ?
#
loop_
_entity_poly.entity_id
_entity_poly.type
_entity_poly.pdbx_seq_one_letter_code
_entity_poly.pdbx_strand_id
1 'polypeptide(L)'
;MIANIGPASMNYEETIVTLRYAYRAKSIKNTPVKNEDVKEGKLLALQQEIERLKQMIMEKSNGQFDSTVSDGETEGSEMEDESDKEEKEKKLELGKMEVDELAKKLKTLEKQMVHGGKNIVDSVNENEMKLEQQRAEIAARKKREVEMQQKLELEEETCSELKQVFASLQQQVDFKREKLKRLNSKLQSIRQEIKDNHEVYVKDRQEIEEANDEAALHLRQWFLVIDNFVPAEERSRLINLAQYDENVDNWILRKEKIRVNPADRPFAHNYRRPISDAAIQMSQTSPKYRLDMPLRTTQDYQPPNICPQIKSIVTDVIRGEMENNRLVVKMPTHSAGRNSSKLEQEGKYKQATKVMVDMHNYRNRQGAKSAKAVFQ
;
A
#
# COMPACT_ATOMS: atom_id res chain seq x y z
N MET A 1 17.85 -15.62 -1.04
CA MET A 1 18.41 -15.73 0.32
C MET A 1 17.26 -16.03 1.27
N ILE A 2 17.41 -17.02 2.14
CA ILE A 2 16.46 -17.31 3.22
C ILE A 2 17.22 -17.07 4.53
N ALA A 3 16.60 -16.36 5.47
CA ALA A 3 17.18 -16.03 6.76
C ALA A 3 16.40 -16.77 7.86
N ASN A 4 17.09 -17.64 8.59
CA ASN A 4 16.50 -18.46 9.65
C ASN A 4 16.80 -17.81 11.01
N ILE A 5 15.79 -17.59 11.83
CA ILE A 5 15.90 -16.96 13.16
C ILE A 5 15.11 -17.75 14.20
N GLY A 6 15.55 -17.68 15.47
CA GLY A 6 14.86 -18.30 16.60
C GLY A 6 14.05 -17.27 17.41
N PRO A 7 12.84 -17.60 17.88
CA PRO A 7 11.94 -16.63 18.56
C PRO A 7 12.28 -16.39 20.04
N ALA A 8 13.25 -17.10 20.61
CA ALA A 8 13.60 -16.97 22.02
C ALA A 8 14.27 -15.61 22.33
N SER A 9 13.94 -15.02 23.49
CA SER A 9 14.47 -13.73 23.94
C SER A 9 16.00 -13.70 24.05
N MET A 10 16.62 -14.84 24.39
CA MET A 10 18.08 -14.98 24.49
C MET A 10 18.80 -14.76 23.14
N ASN A 11 18.11 -14.95 22.02
CA ASN A 11 18.70 -14.84 20.67
C ASN A 11 18.40 -13.49 20.01
N TYR A 12 17.97 -12.49 20.77
CA TYR A 12 17.55 -11.19 20.25
C TYR A 12 18.67 -10.50 19.44
N GLU A 13 19.90 -10.50 19.97
CA GLU A 13 21.05 -9.86 19.32
C GLU A 13 21.42 -10.52 17.99
N GLU A 14 21.48 -11.85 17.94
CA GLU A 14 21.75 -12.59 16.69
C GLU A 14 20.62 -12.46 15.67
N THR A 15 19.37 -12.44 16.15
CA THR A 15 18.18 -12.27 15.33
C THR A 15 18.16 -10.90 14.65
N ILE A 16 18.48 -9.82 15.38
CA ILE A 16 18.51 -8.48 14.80
C ILE A 16 19.63 -8.32 13.76
N VAL A 17 20.80 -8.93 13.98
CA VAL A 17 21.91 -8.91 13.01
C VAL A 17 21.53 -9.64 11.73
N THR A 18 20.94 -10.84 11.85
CA THR A 18 20.48 -11.66 10.73
C THR A 18 19.40 -10.93 9.91
N LEU A 19 18.43 -10.30 10.58
CA LEU A 19 17.38 -9.52 9.92
C LEU A 19 17.93 -8.28 9.21
N ARG A 20 18.88 -7.57 9.81
CA ARG A 20 19.54 -6.42 9.18
C ARG A 20 20.29 -6.83 7.92
N TYR A 21 20.97 -7.98 7.93
CA TYR A 21 21.65 -8.50 6.76
C TYR A 21 20.65 -8.91 5.66
N ALA A 22 19.58 -9.63 6.02
CA ALA A 22 18.52 -10.00 5.09
C ALA A 22 17.87 -8.77 4.43
N TYR A 23 17.68 -7.69 5.19
CA TYR A 23 17.17 -6.41 4.67
C TYR A 23 18.11 -5.79 3.63
N ARG A 24 19.43 -5.77 3.89
CA ARG A 24 20.43 -5.30 2.92
C ARG A 24 20.46 -6.16 1.66
N ALA A 25 20.39 -7.49 1.81
CA ALA A 25 20.37 -8.41 0.70
C ALA A 25 19.17 -8.20 -0.23
N LYS A 26 18.01 -7.82 0.33
CA LYS A 26 16.81 -7.46 -0.45
C LYS A 26 17.02 -6.24 -1.36
N SER A 27 17.92 -5.33 -0.99
CA SER A 27 18.23 -4.13 -1.77
C SER A 27 19.15 -4.39 -2.97
N ILE A 28 19.74 -5.57 -3.07
CA ILE A 28 20.63 -5.94 -4.17
C ILE A 28 19.77 -6.24 -5.41
N LYS A 29 19.89 -5.42 -6.45
CA LYS A 29 19.22 -5.61 -7.74
C LYS A 29 20.17 -6.37 -8.66
N ASN A 30 19.88 -7.64 -8.91
CA ASN A 30 20.57 -8.39 -9.96
C ASN A 30 19.82 -8.24 -11.28
N THR A 31 20.56 -8.19 -12.40
CA THR A 31 20.00 -8.23 -13.75
C THR A 31 20.21 -9.64 -14.31
N PRO A 32 19.26 -10.57 -14.14
CA PRO A 32 19.41 -11.92 -14.65
C PRO A 32 19.41 -11.89 -16.18
N VAL A 33 20.51 -12.31 -16.78
CA VAL A 33 20.63 -12.51 -18.23
C VAL A 33 20.44 -14.00 -18.49
N LYS A 34 19.61 -14.35 -19.48
CA LYS A 34 19.49 -15.73 -19.93
C LYS A 34 20.87 -16.16 -20.44
N ASN A 35 21.45 -17.20 -19.86
CA ASN A 35 22.67 -17.80 -20.39
C ASN A 35 22.32 -18.44 -21.74
N GLU A 36 22.45 -17.67 -22.81
CA GLU A 36 22.37 -18.18 -24.17
C GLU A 36 23.69 -18.85 -24.51
N ASP A 37 23.59 -20.05 -25.08
CA ASP A 37 24.75 -20.81 -25.45
C ASP A 37 25.51 -20.05 -26.55
N VAL A 38 26.81 -19.82 -26.37
CA VAL A 38 27.64 -19.01 -27.31
C VAL A 38 27.55 -19.56 -28.75
N LYS A 39 27.18 -20.84 -28.89
CA LYS A 39 26.96 -21.52 -30.16
C LYS A 39 25.66 -21.07 -30.86
N GLU A 40 24.57 -20.87 -30.13
CA GLU A 40 23.27 -20.47 -30.70
C GLU A 40 23.27 -19.01 -31.14
N GLY A 41 23.87 -18.11 -30.34
CA GLY A 41 24.01 -16.70 -30.72
C GLY A 41 24.90 -16.49 -31.95
N LYS A 42 25.97 -17.29 -32.09
CA LYS A 42 26.81 -17.28 -33.31
C LYS A 42 26.07 -17.84 -34.52
N LEU A 43 25.22 -18.85 -34.35
CA LEU A 43 24.43 -19.43 -35.45
C LEU A 43 23.41 -18.41 -36.00
N LEU A 44 22.72 -17.69 -35.10
CA LEU A 44 21.78 -16.62 -35.46
C LEU A 44 22.49 -15.46 -36.19
N ALA A 45 23.64 -15.02 -35.69
CA ALA A 45 24.44 -14.00 -36.36
C ALA A 45 24.92 -14.44 -37.75
N LEU A 46 25.35 -15.70 -37.90
CA LEU A 46 25.74 -16.27 -39.19
C LEU A 46 24.55 -16.40 -40.15
N GLN A 47 23.37 -16.78 -39.67
CA GLN A 47 22.15 -16.86 -40.49
C GLN A 47 21.71 -15.49 -41.00
N GLN A 48 21.76 -14.45 -40.16
CA GLN A 48 21.47 -13.07 -40.57
C GLN A 48 22.46 -12.55 -41.61
N GLU A 49 23.75 -12.89 -41.47
CA GLU A 49 24.77 -12.51 -42.46
C GLU A 49 24.56 -13.25 -43.80
N ILE A 50 24.18 -14.53 -43.76
CA ILE A 50 23.81 -15.30 -44.97
C ILE A 50 22.60 -14.67 -45.67
N GLU A 51 21.59 -14.22 -44.92
CA GLU A 51 20.38 -13.62 -45.48
C GLU A 51 20.65 -12.24 -46.11
N ARG A 52 21.48 -11.42 -45.44
CA ARG A 52 21.97 -10.15 -45.98
C ARG A 52 22.77 -10.35 -47.28
N LEU A 53 23.68 -11.32 -47.31
CA LEU A 53 24.48 -11.62 -48.50
C LEU A 53 23.61 -12.13 -49.66
N LYS A 54 22.56 -12.93 -49.37
CA LYS A 54 21.59 -13.36 -50.39
C LYS A 54 20.79 -12.20 -50.98
N GLN A 55 20.39 -11.22 -50.16
CA GLN A 55 19.73 -10.01 -50.66
C GLN A 55 20.64 -9.20 -51.59
N MET A 56 21.90 -8.99 -51.20
CA MET A 56 22.89 -8.30 -52.05
C MET A 56 23.15 -9.00 -53.39
N ILE A 57 23.09 -10.35 -53.41
CA ILE A 57 23.21 -11.12 -54.65
C ILE A 57 21.96 -10.98 -55.52
N MET A 58 20.75 -11.04 -54.94
CA MET A 58 19.50 -10.81 -55.69
C MET A 58 19.43 -9.41 -56.29
N GLU A 59 19.88 -8.39 -55.55
CA GLU A 59 19.94 -7.01 -56.04
C GLU A 59 20.93 -6.87 -57.22
N LYS A 60 22.04 -7.61 -57.19
CA LYS A 60 23.03 -7.60 -58.28
C LYS A 60 22.65 -8.48 -59.47
N SER A 61 21.88 -9.56 -59.27
CA SER A 61 21.46 -10.43 -60.38
C SER A 61 20.32 -9.86 -61.22
N ASN A 62 19.63 -8.82 -60.74
CA ASN A 62 18.57 -8.12 -61.48
C ASN A 62 19.08 -6.95 -62.35
N GLY A 63 20.39 -6.72 -62.42
CA GLY A 63 20.99 -5.71 -63.28
C GLY A 63 22.04 -6.32 -64.22
N GLN A 64 21.76 -6.25 -65.53
CA GLN A 64 22.72 -6.31 -66.65
C GLN A 64 22.87 -7.67 -67.38
N PHE A 65 21.99 -7.89 -68.37
CA PHE A 65 22.28 -8.66 -69.58
C PHE A 65 21.57 -7.97 -70.76
N ASP A 66 22.29 -7.10 -71.47
CA ASP A 66 21.89 -6.58 -72.78
C ASP A 66 23.15 -6.46 -73.65
N SER A 67 23.16 -7.16 -74.78
CA SER A 67 24.21 -7.12 -75.79
C SER A 67 23.64 -7.56 -77.13
N THR A 68 23.26 -6.55 -77.91
CA THR A 68 22.93 -6.54 -79.35
C THR A 68 23.35 -5.14 -79.84
N VAL A 69 23.95 -4.82 -81.00
CA VAL A 69 24.03 -5.37 -82.37
C VAL A 69 25.22 -4.67 -83.09
N SER A 70 25.60 -5.13 -84.32
CA SER A 70 25.95 -4.35 -85.55
C SER A 70 27.33 -4.69 -86.14
N ASP A 71 27.60 -4.67 -87.45
CA ASP A 71 26.96 -4.82 -88.78
C ASP A 71 28.11 -4.61 -89.81
N GLY A 72 27.98 -5.01 -91.09
CA GLY A 72 29.00 -4.66 -92.10
C GLY A 72 29.01 -5.45 -93.43
N GLU A 73 28.44 -4.80 -94.44
CA GLU A 73 28.19 -5.08 -95.88
C GLU A 73 29.37 -5.48 -96.81
N THR A 74 29.05 -5.92 -98.06
CA THR A 74 29.39 -5.22 -99.36
C THR A 74 29.62 -6.16 -100.59
N GLU A 75 28.85 -5.91 -101.67
CA GLU A 75 29.05 -5.97 -103.16
C GLU A 75 29.76 -7.16 -103.87
N GLY A 76 29.57 -7.51 -105.16
CA GLY A 76 28.84 -6.96 -106.32
C GLY A 76 29.22 -7.71 -107.63
N SER A 77 28.69 -7.22 -108.78
CA SER A 77 29.10 -7.44 -110.21
C SER A 77 28.77 -8.80 -110.88
N GLU A 78 28.56 -8.98 -112.20
CA GLU A 78 28.12 -8.25 -113.40
C GLU A 78 28.19 -9.25 -114.61
N MET A 79 27.73 -8.85 -115.80
CA MET A 79 27.93 -9.44 -117.17
C MET A 79 26.88 -10.46 -117.65
N GLU A 80 25.91 -10.10 -118.51
CA GLU A 80 25.93 -9.88 -119.99
C GLU A 80 26.02 -11.17 -120.83
N ASP A 81 25.00 -11.40 -121.69
CA ASP A 81 25.20 -12.04 -123.00
C ASP A 81 24.03 -11.76 -123.99
N GLU A 82 24.42 -11.60 -125.26
CA GLU A 82 23.75 -10.85 -126.34
C GLU A 82 22.89 -11.69 -127.31
N SER A 83 22.24 -12.78 -126.89
CA SER A 83 21.52 -13.67 -127.84
C SER A 83 20.01 -13.43 -128.03
N ASP A 84 19.43 -12.41 -127.40
CA ASP A 84 17.97 -12.35 -127.22
C ASP A 84 17.31 -11.08 -127.81
N LYS A 85 17.98 -10.36 -128.72
CA LYS A 85 17.49 -9.03 -129.17
C LYS A 85 16.14 -9.08 -129.90
N GLU A 86 15.80 -10.16 -130.58
CA GLU A 86 14.54 -10.26 -131.35
C GLU A 86 13.37 -10.87 -130.56
N GLU A 87 13.63 -11.75 -129.58
CA GLU A 87 12.61 -12.20 -128.61
C GLU A 87 12.35 -11.16 -127.51
N LYS A 88 13.38 -10.40 -127.11
CA LYS A 88 13.22 -9.27 -126.20
C LYS A 88 12.34 -8.20 -126.82
N GLU A 89 12.39 -7.91 -128.12
CA GLU A 89 11.60 -6.81 -128.70
C GLU A 89 10.08 -7.04 -128.62
N LYS A 90 9.59 -8.26 -128.86
CA LYS A 90 8.16 -8.62 -128.68
C LYS A 90 7.74 -8.76 -127.21
N LYS A 91 8.61 -9.29 -126.35
CA LYS A 91 8.41 -9.29 -124.88
C LYS A 91 8.50 -7.87 -124.30
N LEU A 92 9.23 -6.96 -124.93
CA LEU A 92 9.37 -5.55 -124.57
C LEU A 92 8.18 -4.73 -125.06
N GLU A 93 7.51 -5.08 -126.17
CA GLU A 93 6.24 -4.47 -126.54
C GLU A 93 5.09 -4.92 -125.64
N LEU A 94 4.96 -6.22 -125.35
CA LEU A 94 4.01 -6.72 -124.35
C LEU A 94 4.32 -6.17 -122.95
N GLY A 95 5.61 -6.14 -122.59
CA GLY A 95 6.10 -5.51 -121.38
C GLY A 95 5.86 -4.00 -121.35
N LYS A 96 5.95 -3.28 -122.47
CA LYS A 96 5.60 -1.85 -122.57
C LYS A 96 4.10 -1.63 -122.40
N MET A 97 3.25 -2.51 -122.94
CA MET A 97 1.79 -2.42 -122.73
C MET A 97 1.40 -2.75 -121.29
N GLU A 98 2.04 -3.73 -120.65
CA GLU A 98 1.87 -4.04 -119.23
C GLU A 98 2.45 -2.95 -118.33
N VAL A 99 3.61 -2.38 -118.67
CA VAL A 99 4.23 -1.25 -117.97
C VAL A 99 3.41 0.02 -118.19
N ASP A 100 2.78 0.24 -119.34
CA ASP A 100 1.88 1.38 -119.58
C ASP A 100 0.53 1.21 -118.87
N GLU A 101 0.00 -0.01 -118.77
CA GLU A 101 -1.16 -0.30 -117.93
C GLU A 101 -0.84 -0.16 -116.45
N LEU A 102 0.32 -0.67 -116.00
CA LEU A 102 0.81 -0.50 -114.64
C LEU A 102 1.10 0.97 -114.36
N ALA A 103 1.67 1.73 -115.29
CA ALA A 103 1.93 3.16 -115.15
C ALA A 103 0.64 3.99 -115.17
N LYS A 104 -0.39 3.58 -115.90
CA LYS A 104 -1.74 4.17 -115.82
C LYS A 104 -2.39 3.86 -114.47
N LYS A 105 -2.29 2.60 -113.97
CA LYS A 105 -2.77 2.19 -112.65
C LYS A 105 -2.00 2.92 -111.53
N LEU A 106 -0.69 3.10 -111.68
CA LEU A 106 0.19 3.81 -110.76
C LEU A 106 -0.10 5.32 -110.80
N LYS A 107 -0.32 5.92 -111.98
CA LYS A 107 -0.81 7.31 -112.08
C LYS A 107 -2.20 7.51 -111.49
N THR A 108 -3.11 6.54 -111.62
CA THR A 108 -4.43 6.64 -110.98
C THR A 108 -4.32 6.49 -109.46
N LEU A 109 -3.44 5.63 -108.96
CA LEU A 109 -3.16 5.47 -107.54
C LEU A 109 -2.42 6.68 -106.97
N GLU A 110 -1.44 7.25 -107.68
CA GLU A 110 -0.75 8.51 -107.33
C GLU A 110 -1.74 9.68 -107.34
N LYS A 111 -2.62 9.77 -108.33
CA LYS A 111 -3.65 10.82 -108.36
C LYS A 111 -4.64 10.66 -107.21
N GLN A 112 -4.96 9.44 -106.78
CA GLN A 112 -5.77 9.19 -105.58
C GLN A 112 -5.01 9.43 -104.27
N MET A 113 -3.70 9.17 -104.22
CA MET A 113 -2.84 9.46 -103.06
C MET A 113 -2.55 10.97 -102.90
N VAL A 114 -2.36 11.70 -104.00
CA VAL A 114 -2.03 13.14 -103.97
C VAL A 114 -3.24 14.01 -103.62
N HIS A 115 -4.47 13.59 -103.97
CA HIS A 115 -5.69 14.27 -103.52
C HIS A 115 -6.20 13.73 -102.17
N GLY A 116 -5.70 12.59 -101.69
CA GLY A 116 -5.94 12.06 -100.35
C GLY A 116 -4.94 12.56 -99.29
N GLY A 117 -3.71 12.89 -99.68
CA GLY A 117 -2.60 13.21 -98.77
C GLY A 117 -2.77 14.52 -98.01
N LYS A 118 -3.48 15.50 -98.57
CA LYS A 118 -3.75 16.79 -97.90
C LYS A 118 -4.75 16.63 -96.75
N ASN A 119 -5.69 15.68 -96.84
CA ASN A 119 -6.61 15.37 -95.74
C ASN A 119 -6.06 14.32 -94.78
N ILE A 120 -5.17 13.40 -95.22
CA ILE A 120 -4.62 12.36 -94.33
C ILE A 120 -3.63 12.96 -93.34
N VAL A 121 -2.71 13.84 -93.77
CA VAL A 121 -1.77 14.47 -92.84
C VAL A 121 -2.51 15.36 -91.85
N ASP A 122 -3.46 16.18 -92.30
CA ASP A 122 -4.25 17.05 -91.43
C ASP A 122 -5.20 16.25 -90.51
N SER A 123 -5.81 15.16 -90.97
CA SER A 123 -6.64 14.28 -90.13
C SER A 123 -5.82 13.42 -89.16
N VAL A 124 -4.61 13.01 -89.51
CA VAL A 124 -3.67 12.36 -88.60
C VAL A 124 -3.22 13.34 -87.52
N ASN A 125 -2.89 14.59 -87.88
CA ASN A 125 -2.49 15.63 -86.94
C ASN A 125 -3.66 16.02 -86.01
N GLU A 126 -4.89 16.13 -86.53
CA GLU A 126 -6.10 16.33 -85.72
C GLU A 126 -6.40 15.15 -84.79
N ASN A 127 -6.19 13.92 -85.27
CA ASN A 127 -6.39 12.72 -84.46
C ASN A 127 -5.31 12.58 -83.39
N GLU A 128 -4.06 12.92 -83.69
CA GLU A 128 -2.96 13.02 -82.72
C GLU A 128 -3.26 14.08 -81.67
N MET A 129 -3.72 15.27 -82.06
CA MET A 129 -4.16 16.31 -81.11
C MET A 129 -5.33 15.84 -80.23
N LYS A 130 -6.32 15.13 -80.79
CA LYS A 130 -7.43 14.55 -80.00
C LYS A 130 -6.94 13.45 -79.06
N LEU A 131 -5.99 12.62 -79.49
CA LEU A 131 -5.40 11.55 -78.67
C LEU A 131 -4.57 12.14 -77.53
N GLU A 132 -3.81 13.21 -77.79
CA GLU A 132 -3.04 13.96 -76.81
C GLU A 132 -3.96 14.62 -75.78
N GLN A 133 -5.06 15.25 -76.23
CA GLN A 133 -6.09 15.80 -75.34
C GLN A 133 -6.73 14.72 -74.45
N GLN A 134 -7.08 13.57 -75.02
CA GLN A 134 -7.62 12.43 -74.26
C GLN A 134 -6.58 11.84 -73.29
N ARG A 135 -5.31 11.74 -73.70
CA ARG A 135 -4.21 11.30 -72.81
C ARG A 135 -3.99 12.28 -71.67
N ALA A 136 -4.02 13.58 -71.94
CA ALA A 136 -3.92 14.63 -70.92
C ALA A 136 -5.12 14.60 -69.96
N GLU A 137 -6.33 14.37 -70.46
CA GLU A 137 -7.53 14.22 -69.64
C GLU A 137 -7.50 12.96 -68.77
N ILE A 138 -7.06 11.82 -69.32
CA ILE A 138 -6.85 10.57 -68.58
C ILE A 138 -5.76 10.76 -67.52
N ALA A 139 -4.66 11.43 -67.85
CA ALA A 139 -3.58 11.72 -66.91
C ALA A 139 -4.05 12.66 -65.77
N ALA A 140 -4.84 13.69 -66.09
CA ALA A 140 -5.42 14.59 -65.09
C ALA A 140 -6.42 13.86 -64.18
N ARG A 141 -7.25 12.97 -64.74
CA ARG A 141 -8.17 12.13 -63.96
C ARG A 141 -7.42 11.18 -63.04
N LYS A 142 -6.40 10.48 -63.55
CA LYS A 142 -5.54 9.60 -62.74
C LYS A 142 -4.82 10.37 -61.64
N LYS A 143 -4.33 11.59 -61.93
CA LYS A 143 -3.69 12.44 -60.92
C LYS A 143 -4.65 12.81 -59.79
N ARG A 144 -5.88 13.22 -60.10
CA ARG A 144 -6.91 13.51 -59.08
C ARG A 144 -7.31 12.27 -58.28
N GLU A 145 -7.38 11.10 -58.93
CA GLU A 145 -7.68 9.83 -58.27
C GLU A 145 -6.58 9.44 -57.27
N VAL A 146 -5.31 9.56 -57.67
CA VAL A 146 -4.15 9.32 -56.78
C VAL A 146 -4.13 10.34 -55.63
N GLU A 147 -4.38 11.63 -55.90
CA GLU A 147 -4.47 12.65 -54.84
C GLU A 147 -5.63 12.38 -53.87
N MET A 148 -6.75 11.84 -54.33
CA MET A 148 -7.88 11.44 -53.49
C MET A 148 -7.55 10.19 -52.66
N GLN A 149 -6.89 9.19 -53.25
CA GLN A 149 -6.45 7.99 -52.56
C GLN A 149 -5.43 8.32 -51.46
N GLN A 150 -4.44 9.18 -51.74
CA GLN A 150 -3.46 9.63 -50.75
C GLN A 150 -4.11 10.36 -49.57
N LYS A 151 -5.15 11.18 -49.82
CA LYS A 151 -5.90 11.83 -48.74
C LYS A 151 -6.65 10.83 -47.87
N LEU A 152 -7.32 9.85 -48.49
CA LEU A 152 -8.01 8.79 -47.77
C LEU A 152 -7.05 7.96 -46.91
N GLU A 153 -5.90 7.58 -47.47
CA GLU A 153 -4.87 6.83 -46.75
C GLU A 153 -4.35 7.60 -45.52
N LEU A 154 -4.04 8.89 -45.67
CA LEU A 154 -3.66 9.75 -44.55
C LEU A 154 -4.76 9.87 -43.48
N GLU A 155 -6.02 10.02 -43.88
CA GLU A 155 -7.16 10.06 -42.95
C GLU A 155 -7.35 8.70 -42.23
N GLU A 156 -7.14 7.58 -42.92
CA GLU A 156 -7.18 6.24 -42.33
C GLU A 156 -6.02 6.01 -41.36
N GLU A 157 -4.81 6.43 -41.70
CA GLU A 157 -3.62 6.37 -40.86
C GLU A 157 -3.83 7.18 -39.56
N THR A 158 -4.25 8.45 -39.68
CA THR A 158 -4.52 9.30 -38.52
C THR A 158 -5.66 8.76 -37.64
N CYS A 159 -6.70 8.19 -38.24
CA CYS A 159 -7.78 7.52 -37.52
C CYS A 159 -7.27 6.27 -36.78
N SER A 160 -6.37 5.50 -37.40
CA SER A 160 -5.74 4.34 -36.79
C SER A 160 -4.85 4.72 -35.59
N GLU A 161 -4.02 5.75 -35.74
CA GLU A 161 -3.19 6.30 -34.66
C GLU A 161 -4.04 6.77 -33.47
N LEU A 162 -5.11 7.53 -33.76
CA LEU A 162 -6.03 8.02 -32.75
C LEU A 162 -6.67 6.86 -31.96
N LYS A 163 -7.11 5.80 -32.65
CA LYS A 163 -7.67 4.59 -32.01
C LYS A 163 -6.64 3.91 -31.10
N GLN A 164 -5.38 3.81 -31.52
CA GLN A 164 -4.32 3.23 -30.69
C GLN A 164 -4.08 4.06 -29.41
N VAL A 165 -4.04 5.39 -29.52
CA VAL A 165 -3.90 6.29 -28.37
C VAL A 165 -5.07 6.15 -27.41
N PHE A 166 -6.31 6.11 -27.92
CA PHE A 166 -7.50 5.90 -27.10
C PHE A 166 -7.47 4.54 -26.38
N ALA A 167 -7.07 3.46 -27.07
CA ALA A 167 -6.95 2.14 -26.46
C ALA A 167 -5.91 2.12 -25.33
N SER A 168 -4.75 2.75 -25.53
CA SER A 168 -3.71 2.88 -24.49
C SER A 168 -4.20 3.70 -23.29
N LEU A 169 -4.88 4.82 -23.52
CA LEU A 169 -5.43 5.65 -22.44
C LEU A 169 -6.51 4.89 -21.65
N GLN A 170 -7.37 4.15 -22.35
CA GLN A 170 -8.41 3.33 -21.73
C GLN A 170 -7.79 2.25 -20.82
N GLN A 171 -6.76 1.54 -21.30
CA GLN A 171 -6.02 0.57 -20.48
C GLN A 171 -5.39 1.21 -19.24
N GLN A 172 -4.84 2.43 -19.36
CA GLN A 172 -4.31 3.16 -18.20
C GLN A 172 -5.39 3.54 -17.19
N VAL A 173 -6.56 3.96 -17.66
CA VAL A 173 -7.70 4.28 -16.80
C VAL A 173 -8.16 3.03 -16.06
N ASP A 174 -8.28 1.90 -16.74
CA ASP A 174 -8.72 0.64 -16.14
C ASP A 174 -7.70 0.11 -15.12
N PHE A 175 -6.41 0.18 -15.43
CA PHE A 175 -5.35 -0.15 -14.47
C PHE A 175 -5.40 0.76 -13.21
N LYS A 176 -5.58 2.07 -13.40
CA LYS A 176 -5.72 3.02 -12.28
C LYS A 176 -6.99 2.75 -11.47
N ARG A 177 -8.12 2.42 -12.12
CA ARG A 177 -9.38 2.04 -11.45
C ARG A 177 -9.21 0.78 -10.61
N GLU A 178 -8.55 -0.25 -11.12
CA GLU A 178 -8.24 -1.44 -10.33
C GLU A 178 -7.35 -1.13 -9.13
N LYS A 179 -6.29 -0.34 -9.34
CA LYS A 179 -5.39 0.06 -8.27
C LYS A 179 -6.14 0.85 -7.19
N LEU A 180 -7.02 1.76 -7.59
CA LEU A 180 -7.87 2.52 -6.68
C LEU A 180 -8.82 1.60 -5.92
N LYS A 181 -9.45 0.62 -6.60
CA LYS A 181 -10.32 -0.38 -5.96
C LYS A 181 -9.54 -1.16 -4.89
N ARG A 182 -8.34 -1.66 -5.20
CA ARG A 182 -7.48 -2.37 -4.24
C ARG A 182 -7.09 -1.50 -3.05
N LEU A 183 -6.72 -0.24 -3.28
CA LEU A 183 -6.40 0.71 -2.21
C LEU A 183 -7.61 1.03 -1.33
N ASN A 184 -8.78 1.21 -1.95
CA ASN A 184 -10.03 1.48 -1.23
C ASN A 184 -10.44 0.31 -0.36
N SER A 185 -10.33 -0.93 -0.85
CA SER A 185 -10.57 -2.14 -0.04
C SER A 185 -9.62 -2.24 1.15
N LYS A 186 -8.32 -1.96 0.97
CA LYS A 186 -7.35 -1.93 2.08
C LYS A 186 -7.69 -0.84 3.10
N LEU A 187 -8.05 0.36 2.63
CA LEU A 187 -8.45 1.46 3.48
C LEU A 187 -9.71 1.12 4.28
N GLN A 188 -10.68 0.43 3.65
CA GLN A 188 -11.89 -0.04 4.33
C GLN A 188 -11.57 -1.10 5.39
N SER A 189 -10.65 -2.04 5.13
CA SER A 189 -10.16 -3.01 6.12
C SER A 189 -9.56 -2.32 7.33
N ILE A 190 -8.61 -1.40 7.11
CA ILE A 190 -7.94 -0.67 8.20
C ILE A 190 -8.95 0.17 8.98
N ARG A 191 -9.93 0.80 8.32
CA ARG A 191 -11.00 1.53 9.01
C ARG A 191 -11.84 0.62 9.89
N GLN A 192 -12.10 -0.61 9.44
CA GLN A 192 -12.84 -1.59 10.24
C GLN A 192 -12.00 -2.04 11.44
N GLU A 193 -10.72 -2.39 11.22
CA GLU A 193 -9.78 -2.75 12.30
C GLU A 193 -9.66 -1.65 13.36
N ILE A 194 -9.62 -0.37 12.95
CA ILE A 194 -9.61 0.76 13.90
C ILE A 194 -10.89 0.79 14.75
N LYS A 195 -12.06 0.53 14.15
CA LYS A 195 -13.34 0.49 14.88
C LYS A 195 -13.37 -0.68 15.86
N ASP A 196 -13.01 -1.87 15.40
CA ASP A 196 -13.01 -3.08 16.22
C ASP A 196 -12.04 -2.92 17.40
N ASN A 197 -10.84 -2.38 17.16
CA ASN A 197 -9.88 -2.06 18.23
C ASN A 197 -10.39 -0.99 19.20
N HIS A 198 -11.14 0.01 18.71
CA HIS A 198 -11.73 1.02 19.56
C HIS A 198 -12.83 0.44 20.46
N GLU A 199 -13.66 -0.46 19.94
CA GLU A 199 -14.67 -1.16 20.72
C GLU A 199 -14.06 -2.02 21.82
N VAL A 200 -12.98 -2.75 21.52
CA VAL A 200 -12.23 -3.51 22.52
C VAL A 200 -11.64 -2.59 23.58
N TYR A 201 -10.96 -1.51 23.17
CA TYR A 201 -10.41 -0.52 24.12
C TYR A 201 -11.47 0.08 25.06
N VAL A 202 -12.66 0.38 24.54
CA VAL A 202 -13.75 0.93 25.36
C VAL A 202 -14.23 -0.11 26.38
N LYS A 203 -14.36 -1.38 25.99
CA LYS A 203 -14.74 -2.47 26.91
C LYS A 203 -13.68 -2.69 27.97
N ASP A 204 -12.42 -2.84 27.60
CA ASP A 204 -11.32 -3.04 28.54
C ASP A 204 -11.24 -1.87 29.55
N ARG A 205 -11.45 -0.64 29.06
CA ARG A 205 -11.49 0.54 29.93
C ARG A 205 -12.65 0.49 30.92
N GLN A 206 -13.84 0.06 30.48
CA GLN A 206 -15.00 -0.09 31.35
C GLN A 206 -14.76 -1.18 32.40
N GLU A 207 -14.22 -2.33 32.01
CA GLU A 207 -13.88 -3.43 32.92
C GLU A 207 -12.85 -2.99 33.98
N ILE A 208 -11.83 -2.22 33.58
CA ILE A 208 -10.85 -1.66 34.52
C ILE A 208 -11.49 -0.63 35.46
N GLU A 209 -12.40 0.22 34.96
CA GLU A 209 -13.11 1.20 35.78
C GLU A 209 -14.01 0.51 36.81
N GLU A 210 -14.75 -0.52 36.41
CA GLU A 210 -15.58 -1.34 37.29
C GLU A 210 -14.72 -2.05 38.35
N ALA A 211 -13.62 -2.70 37.97
CA ALA A 211 -12.71 -3.36 38.91
C ALA A 211 -12.09 -2.36 39.91
N ASN A 212 -11.76 -1.14 39.45
CA ASN A 212 -11.24 -0.09 40.31
C ASN A 212 -12.30 0.43 41.29
N ASP A 213 -13.54 0.61 40.84
CA ASP A 213 -14.66 1.02 41.71
C ASP A 213 -14.99 -0.06 42.75
N GLU A 214 -14.93 -1.35 42.38
CA GLU A 214 -15.06 -2.47 43.31
C GLU A 214 -13.93 -2.50 44.34
N ALA A 215 -12.67 -2.34 43.90
CA ALA A 215 -11.52 -2.28 44.80
C ALA A 215 -11.60 -1.08 45.75
N ALA A 216 -12.04 0.08 45.26
CA ALA A 216 -12.26 1.28 46.08
C ALA A 216 -13.35 1.06 47.13
N LEU A 217 -14.45 0.38 46.76
CA LEU A 217 -15.53 0.04 47.67
C LEU A 217 -15.05 -0.93 48.77
N HIS A 218 -14.28 -1.95 48.40
CA HIS A 218 -13.66 -2.86 49.37
C HIS A 218 -12.70 -2.13 50.32
N LEU A 219 -11.83 -1.26 49.81
CA LEU A 219 -10.95 -0.45 50.66
C LEU A 219 -11.73 0.42 51.64
N ARG A 220 -12.82 1.06 51.19
CA ARG A 220 -13.65 1.89 52.07
C ARG A 220 -14.36 1.07 53.15
N GLN A 221 -14.83 -0.15 52.82
CA GLN A 221 -15.34 -1.09 53.82
C GLN A 221 -14.28 -1.42 54.88
N TRP A 222 -13.05 -1.73 54.46
CA TRP A 222 -11.95 -1.99 55.40
C TRP A 222 -11.62 -0.78 56.26
N PHE A 223 -11.58 0.43 55.68
CA PHE A 223 -11.36 1.65 56.45
C PHE A 223 -12.46 1.90 57.47
N LEU A 224 -13.74 1.67 57.13
CA LEU A 224 -14.83 1.76 58.09
C LEU A 224 -14.66 0.79 59.26
N VAL A 225 -14.22 -0.45 59.01
CA VAL A 225 -13.91 -1.40 60.08
C VAL A 225 -12.75 -0.89 60.94
N ILE A 226 -11.68 -0.41 60.31
CA ILE A 226 -10.50 0.12 61.02
C ILE A 226 -10.86 1.36 61.86
N ASP A 227 -11.71 2.25 61.35
CA ASP A 227 -12.16 3.48 62.03
C ASP A 227 -13.05 3.22 63.23
N ASN A 228 -13.92 2.21 63.17
CA ASN A 228 -14.85 1.92 64.25
C ASN A 228 -14.31 0.91 65.27
N PHE A 229 -13.43 -0.01 64.89
CA PHE A 229 -13.05 -1.15 65.74
C PHE A 229 -11.56 -1.19 66.12
N VAL A 230 -10.68 -0.41 65.49
CA VAL A 230 -9.23 -0.43 65.79
C VAL A 230 -8.81 0.86 66.50
N PRO A 231 -8.28 0.79 67.73
CA PRO A 231 -7.74 1.95 68.43
C PRO A 231 -6.66 2.69 67.62
N ALA A 232 -6.67 4.03 67.70
CA ALA A 232 -5.75 4.87 66.94
C ALA A 232 -4.26 4.60 67.23
N GLU A 233 -3.95 4.19 68.45
CA GLU A 233 -2.61 3.82 68.91
C GLU A 233 -2.08 2.58 68.17
N GLU A 234 -2.89 1.52 68.12
CA GLU A 234 -2.51 0.26 67.46
C GLU A 234 -2.45 0.43 65.95
N ARG A 235 -3.35 1.24 65.37
CA ARG A 235 -3.27 1.61 63.94
C ARG A 235 -1.94 2.29 63.60
N SER A 236 -1.54 3.27 64.40
CA SER A 236 -0.28 4.01 64.19
C SER A 236 0.93 3.08 64.35
N ARG A 237 0.89 2.18 65.34
CA ARG A 237 1.91 1.15 65.55
C ARG A 237 2.04 0.21 64.35
N LEU A 238 0.93 -0.31 63.83
CA LEU A 238 0.93 -1.22 62.68
C LEU A 238 1.45 -0.53 61.40
N ILE A 239 1.04 0.72 61.14
CA ILE A 239 1.54 1.49 59.98
C ILE A 239 3.06 1.68 60.05
N ASN A 240 3.60 1.95 61.25
CA ASN A 240 5.05 2.13 61.43
C ASN A 240 5.84 0.81 61.28
N LEU A 241 5.21 -0.34 61.53
CA LEU A 241 5.83 -1.66 61.39
C LEU A 241 5.68 -2.23 59.97
N ALA A 242 4.70 -1.75 59.21
CA ALA A 242 4.42 -2.21 57.86
C ALA A 242 5.49 -1.71 56.89
N GLN A 243 6.09 -2.64 56.16
CA GLN A 243 7.01 -2.33 55.06
C GLN A 243 6.57 -3.11 53.83
N TYR A 244 6.49 -2.42 52.71
CA TYR A 244 6.23 -3.07 51.43
C TYR A 244 7.51 -3.74 50.91
N ASP A 245 7.41 -5.02 50.55
CA ASP A 245 8.48 -5.79 49.92
C ASP A 245 8.21 -5.92 48.42
N GLU A 246 8.98 -5.19 47.62
CA GLU A 246 8.87 -5.18 46.15
C GLU A 246 9.13 -6.56 45.52
N ASN A 247 9.88 -7.45 46.18
CA ASN A 247 10.19 -8.77 45.62
C ASN A 247 9.03 -9.75 45.73
N VAL A 248 8.18 -9.57 46.75
CA VAL A 248 7.04 -10.46 47.06
C VAL A 248 5.71 -9.79 46.70
N ASP A 249 5.74 -8.52 46.28
CA ASP A 249 4.57 -7.68 46.00
C ASP A 249 3.55 -7.73 47.15
N ASN A 250 4.05 -7.62 48.38
CA ASN A 250 3.23 -7.77 49.58
C ASN A 250 3.75 -6.90 50.74
N TRP A 251 2.82 -6.51 51.62
CA TRP A 251 3.14 -5.82 52.86
C TRP A 251 3.58 -6.81 53.94
N ILE A 252 4.76 -6.58 54.51
CA ILE A 252 5.33 -7.39 55.59
C ILE A 252 5.37 -6.54 56.87
N LEU A 253 4.85 -7.08 57.97
CA LEU A 253 4.95 -6.46 59.28
C LEU A 253 6.28 -6.84 59.94
N ARG A 254 7.11 -5.85 60.26
CA ARG A 254 8.34 -6.08 61.02
C ARG A 254 8.01 -6.60 62.42
N LYS A 255 8.75 -7.61 62.87
CA LYS A 255 8.66 -8.10 64.26
C LYS A 255 9.14 -7.00 65.20
N GLU A 256 8.25 -6.56 66.07
CA GLU A 256 8.59 -5.60 67.09
C GLU A 256 9.51 -6.24 68.13
N LYS A 257 10.62 -5.57 68.45
CA LYS A 257 11.53 -6.02 69.50
C LYS A 257 10.93 -5.65 70.84
N ILE A 258 10.09 -6.53 71.38
CA ILE A 258 9.60 -6.41 72.76
C ILE A 258 10.82 -6.52 73.67
N ARG A 259 11.27 -5.40 74.25
CA ARG A 259 12.27 -5.40 75.32
C ARG A 259 11.57 -5.85 76.60
N VAL A 260 11.53 -7.16 76.82
CA VAL A 260 11.12 -7.71 78.11
C VAL A 260 12.27 -7.47 79.08
N ASN A 261 12.11 -6.54 80.01
CA ASN A 261 13.03 -6.41 81.13
C ASN A 261 12.91 -7.68 81.98
N PRO A 262 13.99 -8.46 82.19
CA PRO A 262 13.92 -9.67 82.99
C PRO A 262 13.45 -9.43 84.43
N ALA A 263 13.62 -8.21 84.95
CA ALA A 263 13.15 -7.80 86.26
C ALA A 263 11.61 -7.64 86.36
N ASP A 264 10.93 -7.45 85.22
CA ASP A 264 9.46 -7.34 85.16
C ASP A 264 8.80 -8.72 84.95
N ARG A 265 9.60 -9.79 84.93
CA ARG A 265 9.05 -11.15 84.91
C ARG A 265 8.46 -11.43 86.30
N PRO A 266 7.23 -11.98 86.38
CA PRO A 266 6.63 -12.30 87.66
C PRO A 266 7.57 -13.24 88.42
N PHE A 267 7.97 -12.82 89.63
CA PHE A 267 8.82 -13.65 90.47
C PHE A 267 7.96 -14.78 91.05
N ALA A 268 8.50 -16.00 91.05
CA ALA A 268 7.86 -17.09 91.77
C ALA A 268 7.93 -16.76 93.27
N HIS A 269 6.78 -16.44 93.85
CA HIS A 269 6.65 -16.22 95.27
C HIS A 269 6.69 -17.58 96.00
N ASN A 270 7.30 -17.64 97.19
CA ASN A 270 7.36 -18.83 98.05
C ASN A 270 6.01 -19.16 98.72
N TYR A 271 4.90 -19.03 98.00
CA TYR A 271 3.60 -19.48 98.46
C TYR A 271 3.46 -20.98 98.22
N ARG A 272 2.71 -21.66 99.09
CA ARG A 272 2.43 -23.11 99.00
C ARG A 272 1.70 -23.50 97.70
N ARG A 273 1.16 -22.52 96.98
CA ARG A 273 0.60 -22.64 95.63
C ARG A 273 1.22 -21.53 94.77
N PRO A 274 1.62 -21.79 93.51
CA PRO A 274 2.14 -20.75 92.64
C PRO A 274 1.02 -19.75 92.33
N ILE A 275 1.23 -18.49 92.71
CA ILE A 275 0.31 -17.37 92.45
C ILE A 275 1.16 -16.28 91.77
N SER A 276 0.65 -15.69 90.68
CA SER A 276 1.33 -14.60 89.97
C SER A 276 1.09 -13.25 90.65
N ASP A 277 2.04 -12.32 90.50
CA ASP A 277 1.95 -10.96 91.05
C ASP A 277 0.69 -10.19 90.62
N ALA A 278 0.29 -10.36 89.36
CA ALA A 278 -0.94 -9.78 88.83
C ALA A 278 -2.19 -10.29 89.58
N ALA A 279 -2.22 -11.56 89.98
CA ALA A 279 -3.35 -12.12 90.74
C ALA A 279 -3.40 -11.60 92.18
N ILE A 280 -2.25 -11.25 92.77
CA ILE A 280 -2.15 -10.66 94.12
C ILE A 280 -2.64 -9.21 94.10
N GLN A 281 -2.23 -8.43 93.11
CA GLN A 281 -2.65 -7.02 92.96
C GLN A 281 -4.14 -6.89 92.61
N MET A 282 -4.67 -7.73 91.72
CA MET A 282 -6.11 -7.72 91.36
C MET A 282 -7.02 -8.23 92.49
N SER A 283 -6.50 -9.07 93.41
CA SER A 283 -7.26 -9.57 94.56
C SER A 283 -7.61 -8.47 95.58
N GLN A 284 -6.89 -7.34 95.58
CA GLN A 284 -7.09 -6.30 96.60
C GLN A 284 -8.14 -5.25 96.20
N THR A 285 -8.51 -5.14 94.93
CA THR A 285 -9.28 -3.99 94.44
C THR A 285 -10.47 -4.33 93.54
N SER A 286 -10.83 -5.60 93.34
CA SER A 286 -11.97 -5.93 92.47
C SER A 286 -12.79 -7.14 92.94
N PRO A 287 -14.14 -7.06 92.95
CA PRO A 287 -14.99 -8.24 93.14
C PRO A 287 -14.76 -9.24 92.01
N LYS A 288 -14.69 -10.53 92.37
CA LYS A 288 -14.44 -11.64 91.44
C LYS A 288 -15.65 -11.84 90.52
N TYR A 289 -15.69 -11.11 89.41
CA TYR A 289 -16.56 -11.47 88.29
C TYR A 289 -15.92 -12.63 87.52
N ARG A 290 -16.58 -13.78 87.54
CA ARG A 290 -16.28 -14.88 86.65
C ARG A 290 -16.80 -14.49 85.26
N LEU A 291 -15.95 -13.91 84.43
CA LEU A 291 -16.25 -13.83 83.00
C LEU A 291 -16.20 -15.26 82.44
N ASP A 292 -17.37 -15.83 82.18
CA ASP A 292 -17.47 -17.03 81.35
C ASP A 292 -17.08 -16.64 79.92
N MET A 293 -15.80 -16.83 79.59
CA MET A 293 -15.32 -16.74 78.22
C MET A 293 -16.01 -17.85 77.42
N PRO A 294 -16.72 -17.52 76.32
CA PRO A 294 -17.36 -18.53 75.51
C PRO A 294 -16.30 -19.53 75.00
N LEU A 295 -16.65 -20.81 74.99
CA LEU A 295 -15.82 -21.92 74.47
C LEU A 295 -15.48 -21.81 72.97
N ARG A 296 -15.88 -20.72 72.32
CA ARG A 296 -15.84 -20.53 70.88
C ARG A 296 -14.59 -19.74 70.52
N THR A 297 -13.66 -20.41 69.86
CA THR A 297 -12.41 -19.83 69.39
C THR A 297 -12.65 -19.03 68.10
N THR A 298 -11.75 -18.12 67.74
CA THR A 298 -11.84 -17.37 66.46
C THR A 298 -11.81 -18.29 65.22
N GLN A 299 -11.33 -19.53 65.36
CA GLN A 299 -11.41 -20.59 64.35
C GLN A 299 -12.85 -21.12 64.12
N ASP A 300 -13.75 -20.98 65.10
CA ASP A 300 -15.13 -21.47 65.02
C ASP A 300 -16.12 -20.39 64.54
N TYR A 301 -15.60 -19.26 64.03
CA TYR A 301 -16.41 -18.16 63.53
C TYR A 301 -17.03 -18.53 62.18
N GLN A 302 -18.34 -18.77 62.19
CA GLN A 302 -19.15 -18.76 60.98
C GLN A 302 -19.70 -17.34 60.80
N PRO A 303 -19.46 -16.70 59.64
CA PRO A 303 -20.02 -15.38 59.39
C PRO A 303 -21.56 -15.47 59.46
N PRO A 304 -22.22 -14.56 60.19
CA PRO A 304 -23.67 -14.56 60.25
C PRO A 304 -24.23 -14.41 58.85
N ASN A 305 -25.30 -15.14 58.55
CA ASN A 305 -25.98 -15.05 57.26
C ASN A 305 -26.77 -13.73 57.23
N ILE A 306 -26.08 -12.64 56.89
CA ILE A 306 -26.68 -11.29 56.85
C ILE A 306 -27.68 -11.26 55.69
N CYS A 307 -28.89 -10.76 55.97
CA CYS A 307 -29.95 -10.60 54.99
C CYS A 307 -29.42 -9.84 53.74
N PRO A 308 -29.65 -10.35 52.51
CA PRO A 308 -29.20 -9.70 51.28
C PRO A 308 -29.63 -8.23 51.17
N GLN A 309 -30.80 -7.90 51.71
CA GLN A 309 -31.36 -6.55 51.74
C GLN A 309 -30.53 -5.60 52.62
N ILE A 310 -30.02 -6.07 53.75
CA ILE A 310 -29.14 -5.27 54.62
C ILE A 310 -27.79 -5.08 53.95
N LYS A 311 -27.25 -6.13 53.28
CA LYS A 311 -26.02 -6.01 52.50
C LYS A 311 -26.16 -4.98 51.39
N SER A 312 -27.27 -5.00 50.63
CA SER A 312 -27.51 -4.04 49.55
C SER A 312 -27.65 -2.61 50.06
N ILE A 313 -28.39 -2.40 51.16
CA ILE A 313 -28.54 -1.08 51.78
C ILE A 313 -27.17 -0.53 52.22
N VAL A 314 -26.34 -1.35 52.87
CA VAL A 314 -24.99 -0.93 53.29
C VAL A 314 -24.11 -0.61 52.08
N THR A 315 -24.15 -1.42 51.02
CA THR A 315 -23.39 -1.12 49.79
C THR A 315 -23.87 0.14 49.11
N ASP A 316 -25.18 0.42 49.10
CA ASP A 316 -25.75 1.61 48.48
C ASP A 316 -25.43 2.88 49.28
N VAL A 317 -25.38 2.80 50.62
CA VAL A 317 -24.92 3.91 51.48
C VAL A 317 -23.44 4.21 51.22
N ILE A 318 -22.59 3.17 51.13
CA ILE A 318 -21.17 3.33 50.81
C ILE A 318 -20.99 3.91 49.40
N ARG A 319 -21.78 3.46 48.42
CA ARG A 319 -21.76 3.99 47.05
C ARG A 319 -22.24 5.44 47.00
N GLY A 320 -23.29 5.81 47.73
CA GLY A 320 -23.75 7.19 47.86
C GLY A 320 -22.70 8.12 48.49
N GLU A 321 -21.95 7.64 49.47
CA GLU A 321 -20.78 8.38 49.99
C GLU A 321 -19.63 8.49 48.99
N MET A 322 -19.46 7.52 48.08
CA MET A 322 -18.48 7.58 46.99
C MET A 322 -18.86 8.65 45.96
N GLU A 323 -20.13 8.71 45.56
CA GLU A 323 -20.64 9.73 44.64
C GLU A 323 -20.55 11.15 45.23
N ASN A 324 -20.85 11.31 46.51
CA ASN A 324 -20.77 12.60 47.21
C ASN A 324 -19.33 13.08 47.46
N ASN A 325 -18.35 12.16 47.52
CA ASN A 325 -16.93 12.48 47.63
C ASN A 325 -16.19 12.45 46.29
N ARG A 326 -16.89 12.23 45.18
CA ARG A 326 -16.29 12.23 43.84
C ARG A 326 -15.87 13.67 43.50
N LEU A 327 -14.57 13.94 43.56
CA LEU A 327 -14.01 15.14 42.94
C LEU A 327 -14.29 15.06 41.45
N VAL A 328 -15.35 15.73 40.98
CA VAL A 328 -15.62 15.89 39.54
C VAL A 328 -14.55 16.81 38.98
N VAL A 329 -13.42 16.22 38.57
CA VAL A 329 -12.49 16.90 37.68
C VAL A 329 -13.19 16.95 36.33
N LYS A 330 -13.91 18.06 36.07
CA LYS A 330 -14.36 18.40 34.73
C LYS A 330 -13.11 18.59 33.88
N MET A 331 -12.66 17.52 33.24
CA MET A 331 -11.70 17.64 32.16
C MET A 331 -12.37 18.45 31.05
N PRO A 332 -11.73 19.50 30.52
CA PRO A 332 -12.31 20.28 29.44
C PRO A 332 -12.66 19.34 28.30
N THR A 333 -13.90 19.41 27.82
CA THR A 333 -14.33 18.67 26.64
C THR A 333 -13.35 18.99 25.52
N HIS A 334 -12.79 17.94 24.90
CA HIS A 334 -12.04 18.09 23.66
C HIS A 334 -13.00 18.59 22.57
N SER A 335 -13.26 19.90 22.51
CA SER A 335 -13.63 20.51 21.24
C SER A 335 -12.36 20.46 20.40
N ALA A 336 -12.36 19.59 19.41
CA ALA A 336 -11.32 19.52 18.40
C ALA A 336 -11.41 20.78 17.53
N GLY A 337 -10.97 21.92 18.08
CA GLY A 337 -10.56 23.08 17.31
C GLY A 337 -9.26 22.74 16.60
N ARG A 338 -9.34 22.57 15.28
CA ARG A 338 -8.16 22.52 14.41
C ARG A 338 -7.27 23.72 14.78
N ASN A 339 -5.98 23.45 15.07
CA ASN A 339 -4.89 24.41 15.29
C ASN A 339 -4.54 24.76 16.76
N SER A 340 -4.21 23.78 17.61
CA SER A 340 -3.38 24.05 18.80
C SER A 340 -2.08 23.22 18.76
N SER A 341 -0.96 23.89 19.04
CA SER A 341 0.39 23.30 18.98
C SER A 341 0.65 22.42 20.20
N LYS A 342 1.45 21.36 20.02
CA LYS A 342 1.81 20.38 21.07
C LYS A 342 2.41 21.03 22.33
N LEU A 343 3.11 22.17 22.17
CA LEU A 343 3.66 22.95 23.29
C LEU A 343 2.58 23.63 24.15
N GLU A 344 1.47 24.07 23.55
CA GLU A 344 0.35 24.70 24.28
C GLU A 344 -0.46 23.68 25.08
N GLN A 345 -0.52 22.44 24.59
CA GLN A 345 -1.18 21.34 25.30
C GLN A 345 -0.36 20.95 26.54
N GLU A 346 0.97 20.80 26.42
CA GLU A 346 1.85 20.49 27.55
C GLU A 346 1.91 21.60 28.61
N GLY A 347 1.85 22.87 28.20
CA GLY A 347 1.76 24.01 29.13
C GLY A 347 0.51 23.97 30.01
N LYS A 348 -0.63 23.57 29.46
CA LYS A 348 -1.90 23.45 30.19
C LYS A 348 -1.91 22.28 31.18
N TYR A 349 -1.28 21.14 30.84
CA TYR A 349 -1.13 20.01 31.76
C TYR A 349 -0.24 20.33 32.97
N LYS A 350 0.84 21.11 32.77
CA LYS A 350 1.72 21.57 33.85
C LYS A 350 1.06 22.61 34.76
N GLN A 351 0.12 23.40 34.23
CA GLN A 351 -0.61 24.39 35.03
C GLN A 351 -1.75 23.74 35.86
N ALA A 352 -2.43 22.72 35.32
CA ALA A 352 -3.46 21.96 36.04
C ALA A 352 -2.89 21.14 37.22
N THR A 353 -1.69 20.58 37.07
CA THR A 353 -0.99 19.87 38.15
C THR A 353 -0.54 20.82 39.27
N LYS A 354 -0.15 22.06 38.93
CA LYS A 354 0.19 23.09 39.94
C LYS A 354 -1.03 23.52 40.78
N VAL A 355 -2.21 23.65 40.16
CA VAL A 355 -3.46 23.98 40.87
C VAL A 355 -3.91 22.84 41.81
N MET A 356 -3.67 21.57 41.44
CA MET A 356 -3.98 20.42 42.31
C MET A 356 -3.10 20.35 43.56
N VAL A 357 -1.82 20.73 43.46
CA VAL A 357 -0.90 20.76 44.61
C VAL A 357 -1.25 21.91 45.58
N ASP A 358 -1.69 23.05 45.07
CA ASP A 358 -2.08 24.20 45.93
C ASP A 358 -3.39 23.97 46.70
N MET A 359 -4.35 23.20 46.14
CA MET A 359 -5.59 22.82 46.82
C MET A 359 -5.37 21.83 47.98
N HIS A 360 -4.39 20.91 47.85
CA HIS A 360 -4.04 19.97 48.92
C HIS A 360 -3.47 20.70 50.15
N ASN A 361 -2.71 21.78 49.92
CA ASN A 361 -2.16 22.63 50.97
C ASN A 361 -3.21 23.53 51.64
N TYR A 362 -4.30 23.88 50.96
CA TYR A 362 -5.38 24.70 51.52
C TYR A 362 -6.28 23.90 52.49
N ARG A 363 -6.51 22.60 52.22
CA ARG A 363 -7.33 21.71 53.07
C ARG A 363 -6.66 21.42 54.43
N ASN A 364 -5.33 21.30 54.46
CA ASN A 364 -4.56 21.10 55.70
C ASN A 364 -4.50 22.35 56.61
N ARG A 365 -4.77 23.56 56.09
CA ARG A 365 -4.80 24.80 56.91
C ARG A 365 -6.15 25.05 57.61
N GLN A 366 -7.26 24.53 57.08
CA GLN A 366 -8.60 24.73 57.67
C GLN A 366 -8.93 23.68 58.73
N GLY A 367 -8.40 22.45 58.63
CA GLY A 367 -8.61 21.40 59.63
C GLY A 367 -8.00 21.71 61.01
N ALA A 368 -6.96 22.55 61.07
CA ALA A 368 -6.29 22.92 62.33
C ALA A 368 -7.02 24.00 63.14
N LYS A 369 -8.02 24.71 62.58
CA LYS A 369 -8.73 25.82 63.26
C LYS A 369 -10.05 25.42 63.91
N SER A 370 -10.59 24.23 63.61
CA SER A 370 -11.91 23.79 64.10
C SER A 370 -11.88 22.99 65.42
N ALA A 371 -10.70 22.71 65.99
CA ALA A 371 -10.57 21.82 67.16
C ALA A 371 -10.27 22.56 68.49
N LYS A 372 -10.54 23.86 68.58
CA LYS A 372 -10.46 24.63 69.84
C LYS A 372 -11.69 25.53 70.01
N ALA A 373 -12.84 24.96 70.34
CA ALA A 373 -13.93 25.67 71.03
C ALA A 373 -15.12 24.75 71.34
N VAL A 374 -14.96 23.73 72.20
CA VAL A 374 -16.09 23.20 73.01
C VAL A 374 -15.50 22.61 74.29
N PHE A 375 -15.19 23.46 75.27
CA PHE A 375 -15.16 23.15 76.70
C PHE A 375 -15.07 24.48 77.45
N GLN A 376 -16.25 25.04 77.74
CA GLN A 376 -16.52 25.88 78.90
C GLN A 376 -18.00 25.71 79.27
#